data_AF-A0A958RTF0-F1
#
_entry.id   AF-A0A958RTF0-F1
#
_cell.length_a   1.000
_cell.length_b   1.000
_cell.length_c   1.000
_cell.angle_alpha   90.00
_cell.angle_beta   90.00
_cell.angle_gamma   90.00
#
_symmetry.space_group_name_H-M   'P 1'
#
loop_
_entity.id
_entity.type
_entity.pdbx_description
1 polymer ?
#
loop_
_entity_poly.entity_id
_entity_poly.type
_entity_poly.pdbx_seq_one_letter_code
_entity_poly.pdbx_strand_id
1 'polypeptide(L)'
;NSSEMNYYARWFNIVIREMVGLKNFKEEENWIANQFNPPLTESEVRESLINLEKLGLIVRNSKGRLELNNLSLNTNNEVYSSLVALYHKKMLELASNSIDKVPREERELSALCLPVSEVTAKKIKKKIQEFREELLMIVAEDKNAERVYQVNMQLFPLTKKVKETA
;
A
#
# COMPACT_ATOMS: atom_id res chain seq x y z
N ASN A 1 13.67 14.30 -0.39
CA ASN A 1 13.01 15.47 0.25
C ASN A 1 12.26 15.00 1.50
N SER A 2 12.23 15.78 2.58
CA SER A 2 11.57 15.40 3.86
C SER A 2 10.07 15.09 3.73
N SER A 3 9.37 15.69 2.75
CA SER A 3 7.95 15.44 2.50
C SER A 3 7.67 14.03 1.97
N GLU A 4 8.47 13.52 1.03
CA GLU A 4 8.28 12.17 0.48
C GLU A 4 8.65 11.10 1.53
N MET A 5 9.55 11.44 2.48
CA MET A 5 9.82 10.59 3.64
C MET A 5 8.60 10.48 4.55
N ASN A 6 7.91 11.60 4.81
CA ASN A 6 6.68 11.60 5.62
C ASN A 6 5.58 10.74 4.98
N TYR A 7 5.48 10.69 3.65
CA TYR A 7 4.53 9.83 2.94
C TYR A 7 4.64 8.36 3.36
N TYR A 8 5.85 7.78 3.36
CA TYR A 8 6.06 6.38 3.77
C TYR A 8 6.19 6.18 5.29
N ALA A 9 6.52 7.23 6.05
CA ALA A 9 6.70 7.14 7.50
C ALA A 9 5.41 6.80 8.25
N ARG A 10 4.25 7.23 7.72
CA ARG A 10 2.94 6.91 8.28
C ARG A 10 2.12 6.11 7.27
N TRP A 11 1.86 4.86 7.61
CA TRP A 11 1.22 3.88 6.73
C TRP A 11 -0.13 4.34 6.16
N PHE A 12 -0.88 5.13 6.94
CA PHE A 12 -2.20 5.60 6.54
C PHE A 12 -2.17 6.67 5.45
N ASN A 13 -1.03 7.30 5.16
CA ASN A 13 -0.95 8.28 4.07
C ASN A 13 -1.26 7.67 2.71
N ILE A 14 -0.82 6.42 2.49
CA ILE A 14 -1.12 5.69 1.26
C ILE A 14 -2.61 5.40 1.19
N VAL A 15 -3.21 4.95 2.30
CA VAL A 15 -4.64 4.66 2.36
C VAL A 15 -5.48 5.92 2.14
N ILE A 16 -5.14 7.05 2.79
CA ILE A 16 -5.84 8.33 2.63
C ILE A 16 -5.71 8.84 1.19
N ARG A 17 -4.55 8.67 0.54
CA ARG A 17 -4.41 8.95 -0.90
C ARG A 17 -5.42 8.14 -1.70
N GLU A 18 -5.45 6.81 -1.56
CA GLU A 18 -6.38 5.96 -2.31
C GLU A 18 -7.84 6.27 -2.00
N MET A 19 -8.16 6.68 -0.77
CA MET A 19 -9.53 7.08 -0.38
C MET A 19 -10.06 8.25 -1.22
N VAL A 20 -9.21 9.15 -1.70
CA VAL A 20 -9.61 10.26 -2.60
C VAL A 20 -10.22 9.73 -3.91
N GLY A 21 -9.84 8.51 -4.33
CA GLY A 21 -10.41 7.83 -5.50
C GLY A 21 -11.77 7.17 -5.26
N LEU A 22 -12.29 7.14 -4.03
CA LEU A 22 -13.57 6.49 -3.73
C LEU A 22 -14.74 7.27 -4.33
N LYS A 23 -15.73 6.54 -4.84
CA LYS A 23 -16.96 7.12 -5.43
C LYS A 23 -17.69 8.08 -4.48
N ASN A 24 -17.74 7.71 -3.19
CA ASN A 24 -18.43 8.46 -2.13
C ASN A 24 -17.45 9.15 -1.18
N PHE A 25 -16.24 9.49 -1.66
CA PHE A 25 -15.24 10.20 -0.85
C PHE A 25 -15.81 11.51 -0.30
N LYS A 26 -15.63 11.73 1.02
CA LYS A 26 -15.90 13.00 1.68
C LYS A 26 -14.61 13.57 2.25
N GLU A 27 -14.34 14.82 1.92
CA GLU A 27 -13.19 15.56 2.43
C GLU A 27 -13.50 16.17 3.81
N GLU A 28 -13.90 15.33 4.75
CA GLU A 28 -14.17 15.71 6.15
C GLU A 28 -13.25 14.87 7.03
N GLU A 29 -12.43 15.49 7.89
CA GLU A 29 -11.40 14.74 8.63
C GLU A 29 -12.03 13.66 9.53
N ASN A 30 -13.15 13.96 10.17
CA ASN A 30 -13.90 13.00 10.98
C ASN A 30 -14.46 11.84 10.14
N TRP A 31 -14.93 12.11 8.92
CA TRP A 31 -15.42 11.03 8.06
C TRP A 31 -14.29 10.09 7.66
N ILE A 32 -13.15 10.64 7.22
CA ILE A 32 -11.97 9.87 6.81
C ILE A 32 -11.43 9.05 7.99
N ALA A 33 -11.27 9.68 9.16
CA ALA A 33 -10.76 9.05 10.37
C ALA A 33 -11.57 7.80 10.77
N ASN A 34 -12.89 7.87 10.68
CA ASN A 34 -13.80 6.78 11.04
C ASN A 34 -13.85 5.65 10.00
N GLN A 35 -13.23 5.78 8.83
CA GLN A 35 -13.12 4.67 7.88
C GLN A 35 -12.02 3.68 8.26
N PHE A 36 -11.11 4.06 9.17
CA PHE A 36 -10.04 3.20 9.63
C PHE A 36 -10.47 2.32 10.80
N ASN A 37 -9.86 1.15 10.91
CA ASN A 37 -10.03 0.27 12.06
C ASN A 37 -8.66 -0.16 12.62
N PRO A 38 -8.24 0.35 13.79
CA PRO A 38 -8.93 1.35 14.62
C PRO A 38 -8.99 2.73 13.94
N PRO A 39 -9.93 3.62 14.32
CA PRO A 39 -10.02 4.97 13.78
C PRO A 39 -8.73 5.77 13.99
N LEU A 40 -8.46 6.70 13.07
CA LEU A 40 -7.39 7.70 13.23
C LEU A 40 -7.90 8.92 13.98
N THR A 41 -6.99 9.83 14.36
CA THR A 41 -7.37 11.17 14.83
C THR A 41 -7.58 12.13 13.65
N GLU A 42 -8.45 13.13 13.81
CA GLU A 42 -8.63 14.18 12.79
C GLU A 42 -7.34 14.93 12.46
N SER A 43 -6.46 15.11 13.46
CA SER A 43 -5.16 15.76 13.27
C SER A 43 -4.25 14.94 12.35
N GLU A 44 -4.21 13.61 12.53
CA GLU A 44 -3.44 12.72 11.65
C GLU A 44 -3.94 12.77 10.20
N VAL A 45 -5.27 12.80 10.02
CA VAL A 45 -5.88 12.94 8.69
C VAL A 45 -5.52 14.27 8.05
N ARG A 46 -5.67 15.38 8.80
CA ARG A 46 -5.35 16.73 8.32
C ARG A 46 -3.90 16.85 7.88
N GLU A 47 -2.98 16.37 8.71
CA GLU A 47 -1.55 16.35 8.39
C GLU A 47 -1.26 15.51 7.14
N SER A 48 -1.96 14.38 6.98
CA SER A 48 -1.83 13.54 5.79
C SER A 48 -2.27 14.25 4.51
N LEU A 49 -3.47 14.82 4.49
CA LEU A 49 -4.01 15.55 3.32
C LEU A 49 -3.10 16.70 2.90
N ILE A 50 -2.65 17.53 3.87
CA ILE A 50 -1.71 18.63 3.60
C ILE A 50 -0.41 18.12 2.96
N ASN A 51 0.13 17.01 3.45
CA ASN A 51 1.36 16.44 2.92
C ASN A 51 1.16 15.84 1.52
N LEU A 52 0.04 15.16 1.27
CA LEU A 52 -0.29 14.59 -0.03
C LEU A 52 -0.47 15.67 -1.09
N GLU A 53 -1.17 16.78 -0.77
CA GLU A 53 -1.31 17.94 -1.66
C GLU A 53 0.05 18.61 -1.93
N LYS A 54 0.88 18.80 -0.90
CA LYS A 54 2.25 19.36 -1.05
C LYS A 54 3.16 18.50 -1.93
N LEU A 55 2.97 17.18 -1.92
CA LEU A 55 3.69 16.25 -2.77
C LEU A 55 3.13 16.15 -4.18
N GLY A 56 1.99 16.80 -4.45
CA GLY A 56 1.27 16.72 -5.71
C GLY A 56 0.64 15.35 -5.98
N LEU A 57 0.56 14.45 -4.98
CA LEU A 57 -0.01 13.11 -5.12
C LEU A 57 -1.53 13.12 -5.21
N ILE A 58 -2.12 14.17 -4.65
CA ILE A 58 -3.51 14.56 -4.82
C ILE A 58 -3.51 16.04 -5.20
N VAL A 59 -4.48 16.45 -6.02
CA VAL A 59 -4.59 17.82 -6.54
C VAL A 59 -6.04 18.30 -6.48
N ARG A 60 -6.26 19.60 -6.57
CA ARG A 60 -7.59 20.20 -6.67
C ARG A 60 -7.99 20.32 -8.13
N ASN A 61 -9.17 19.81 -8.48
CA ASN A 61 -9.74 20.00 -9.81
C ASN A 61 -10.39 21.39 -9.98
N SER A 62 -10.93 21.65 -11.17
CA SER A 62 -11.60 22.93 -11.50
C SER A 62 -12.80 23.27 -10.62
N LYS A 63 -13.36 22.29 -9.89
CA LYS A 63 -14.47 22.46 -8.94
C LYS A 63 -13.99 22.55 -7.48
N GLY A 64 -12.68 22.62 -7.24
CA GLY A 64 -12.08 22.68 -5.90
C GLY A 64 -12.07 21.35 -5.14
N ARG A 65 -12.48 20.24 -5.78
CA ARG A 65 -12.47 18.91 -5.16
C ARG A 65 -11.11 18.24 -5.30
N LEU A 66 -10.71 17.47 -4.29
CA LEU A 66 -9.55 16.59 -4.39
C LEU A 66 -9.76 15.51 -5.45
N GLU A 67 -8.72 15.27 -6.24
CA GLU A 67 -8.59 14.15 -7.16
C GLU A 67 -7.17 13.56 -7.10
N LEU A 68 -7.07 12.28 -7.45
CA LEU A 68 -5.78 11.59 -7.55
C LEU A 68 -4.95 12.18 -8.69
N ASN A 69 -3.66 12.37 -8.44
CA ASN A 69 -2.70 12.68 -9.49
C ASN A 69 -1.88 11.43 -9.83
N ASN A 70 -1.67 11.19 -11.12
CA ASN A 70 -0.91 10.05 -11.64
C ASN A 70 0.62 10.28 -11.57
N LEU A 71 1.09 11.03 -10.58
CA LEU A 71 2.52 11.14 -10.27
C LEU A 71 3.02 9.83 -9.68
N SER A 72 3.92 9.16 -10.40
CA SER A 72 4.67 8.03 -9.86
C SER A 72 5.85 8.56 -9.03
N LEU A 73 5.89 8.22 -7.74
CA LEU A 73 7.04 8.53 -6.88
C LEU A 73 8.22 7.62 -7.28
N ASN A 74 9.18 8.20 -8.00
CA ASN A 74 10.45 7.52 -8.30
C ASN A 74 11.26 7.29 -7.02
N THR A 75 11.34 6.03 -6.60
CA THR A 75 11.83 5.58 -5.29
C THR A 75 13.35 5.39 -5.27
N ASN A 76 14.13 6.43 -5.56
CA ASN A 76 15.59 6.30 -5.78
C ASN A 76 16.49 6.93 -4.69
N ASN A 77 16.19 6.79 -3.39
CA ASN A 77 17.10 7.26 -2.34
C ASN A 77 17.18 6.26 -1.16
N GLU A 78 18.36 6.09 -0.56
CA GLU A 78 18.60 5.10 0.50
C GLU A 78 17.73 5.30 1.74
N VAL A 79 17.40 6.56 2.09
CA VAL A 79 16.48 6.88 3.18
C VAL A 79 15.04 6.42 2.89
N TYR A 80 14.64 6.24 1.63
CA TYR A 80 13.35 5.62 1.29
C TYR A 80 13.37 4.11 1.55
N SER A 81 14.52 3.44 1.49
CA SER A 81 14.56 1.98 1.70
C SER A 81 14.12 1.58 3.11
N SER A 82 14.49 2.36 4.13
CA SER A 82 14.13 2.12 5.53
C SER A 82 12.65 2.42 5.80
N LEU A 83 12.10 3.46 5.18
CA LEU A 83 10.69 3.83 5.30
C LEU A 83 9.78 2.87 4.53
N VAL A 84 10.18 2.43 3.35
CA VAL A 84 9.50 1.37 2.59
C VAL A 84 9.50 0.07 3.40
N ALA A 85 10.63 -0.26 4.05
CA ALA A 85 10.68 -1.41 4.96
C ALA A 85 9.73 -1.24 6.16
N LEU A 86 9.62 -0.04 6.75
CA LEU A 86 8.68 0.24 7.84
C LEU A 86 7.23 0.08 7.38
N TYR A 87 6.89 0.61 6.20
CA TYR A 87 5.58 0.43 5.59
C TYR A 87 5.25 -1.05 5.38
N HIS A 88 6.16 -1.83 4.78
CA HIS A 88 5.94 -3.27 4.58
C HIS A 88 5.77 -4.02 5.91
N LYS A 89 6.56 -3.70 6.94
CA LYS A 89 6.39 -4.27 8.29
C LYS A 89 5.00 -3.97 8.83
N LYS A 90 4.51 -2.73 8.69
CA LYS A 90 3.18 -2.35 9.15
C LYS A 90 2.07 -3.05 8.36
N MET A 91 2.22 -3.20 7.04
CA MET A 91 1.26 -3.96 6.22
C MET A 91 1.20 -5.44 6.62
N LEU A 92 2.33 -6.06 6.96
CA LEU A 92 2.38 -7.42 7.49
C LEU A 92 1.68 -7.54 8.85
N GLU A 93 1.89 -6.57 9.74
CA GLU A 93 1.20 -6.51 11.04
C GLU A 93 -0.32 -6.39 10.86
N LEU A 94 -0.78 -5.48 9.97
CA LEU A 94 -2.21 -5.33 9.67
C LEU A 94 -2.80 -6.59 9.02
N ALA A 95 -2.08 -7.23 8.10
CA ALA A 95 -2.49 -8.49 7.49
C ALA A 95 -2.59 -9.61 8.55
N SER A 96 -1.63 -9.71 9.47
CA SER A 96 -1.69 -10.67 10.58
C SER A 96 -2.93 -10.42 11.45
N ASN A 97 -3.19 -9.17 11.84
CA ASN A 97 -4.36 -8.80 12.64
C ASN A 97 -5.69 -9.08 11.91
N SER A 98 -5.70 -9.04 10.58
CA SER A 98 -6.90 -9.30 9.78
C SER A 98 -7.39 -10.74 9.91
N ILE A 99 -6.52 -11.69 10.28
CA ILE A 99 -6.88 -13.09 10.50
C ILE A 99 -7.99 -13.19 11.54
N ASP A 100 -7.89 -12.40 12.61
CA ASP A 100 -8.82 -12.41 13.73
C ASP A 100 -9.95 -11.38 13.58
N LYS A 101 -9.72 -10.29 12.84
CA LYS A 101 -10.60 -9.11 12.83
C LYS A 101 -11.45 -8.95 11.57
N VAL A 102 -11.12 -9.63 10.47
CA VAL A 102 -11.82 -9.49 9.19
C VAL A 102 -12.45 -10.84 8.82
N PRO A 103 -13.75 -10.87 8.46
CA PRO A 103 -14.42 -12.09 8.00
C PRO A 103 -13.67 -12.76 6.86
N ARG A 104 -13.69 -14.10 6.80
CA ARG A 104 -12.93 -14.87 5.83
C ARG A 104 -13.31 -14.52 4.39
N GLU A 105 -14.56 -14.19 4.15
CA GLU A 105 -15.13 -13.86 2.84
C GLU A 105 -14.67 -12.48 2.34
N GLU A 106 -14.19 -11.62 3.25
CA GLU A 106 -13.72 -10.25 2.95
C GLU A 106 -12.20 -10.15 2.87
N ARG A 107 -11.47 -11.24 3.13
CA ARG A 107 -10.00 -11.30 3.08
C ARG A 107 -9.50 -12.48 2.27
N GLU A 108 -8.47 -12.27 1.47
CA GLU A 108 -7.75 -13.34 0.80
C GLU A 108 -6.38 -13.51 1.44
N LEU A 109 -6.14 -14.65 2.08
CA LEU A 109 -4.85 -15.00 2.67
C LEU A 109 -4.43 -16.38 2.16
N SER A 110 -3.45 -16.40 1.26
CA SER A 110 -2.86 -17.62 0.72
C SER A 110 -1.35 -17.62 0.95
N ALA A 111 -0.80 -18.82 1.20
CA ALA A 111 0.62 -19.00 1.43
C ALA A 111 1.09 -20.32 0.82
N LEU A 112 2.28 -20.30 0.21
CA LEU A 112 2.96 -21.48 -0.32
C LEU A 112 4.38 -21.54 0.25
N CYS A 113 4.80 -22.72 0.70
CA CYS A 113 6.17 -22.99 1.12
C CYS A 113 6.81 -23.94 0.09
N LEU A 114 7.71 -23.43 -0.74
CA LEU A 114 8.22 -24.13 -1.91
C LEU A 114 9.74 -24.34 -1.84
N PRO A 115 10.25 -25.57 -1.99
CA PRO A 115 11.67 -25.80 -2.16
C PRO A 115 12.06 -25.49 -3.61
N VAL A 116 12.70 -24.35 -3.84
CA VAL A 116 13.10 -23.91 -5.19
C VAL A 116 14.54 -23.45 -5.23
N SER A 117 15.17 -23.60 -6.40
CA SER A 117 16.50 -23.03 -6.66
C SER A 117 16.44 -21.50 -6.71
N GLU A 118 17.58 -20.83 -6.58
CA GLU A 118 17.68 -19.37 -6.71
C GLU A 118 17.21 -18.87 -8.09
N VAL A 119 17.49 -19.64 -9.15
CA VAL A 119 17.03 -19.32 -10.51
C VAL A 119 15.50 -19.36 -10.58
N THR A 120 14.88 -20.39 -10.01
CA THR A 120 13.43 -20.50 -9.96
C THR A 120 12.81 -19.43 -9.06
N ALA A 121 13.42 -19.10 -7.92
CA ALA A 121 12.98 -18.01 -7.06
C ALA A 121 13.00 -16.65 -7.80
N LYS A 122 14.04 -16.37 -8.61
CA LYS A 122 14.09 -15.16 -9.46
C LYS A 122 12.97 -15.13 -10.50
N LYS A 123 12.63 -16.28 -11.12
CA LYS A 123 11.49 -16.38 -12.04
C LYS A 123 10.16 -16.10 -11.34
N ILE A 124 9.95 -16.67 -10.15
CA ILE A 124 8.75 -16.43 -9.33
C ILE A 124 8.67 -14.95 -8.94
N LYS A 125 9.79 -14.34 -8.52
CA LYS A 125 9.86 -12.90 -8.22
C LYS A 125 9.39 -12.05 -9.42
N LYS A 126 9.85 -12.38 -10.63
CA LYS A 126 9.45 -11.67 -11.84
C LYS A 126 7.93 -11.82 -12.09
N LYS A 127 7.38 -13.03 -11.95
CA LYS A 127 5.93 -13.26 -12.09
C LYS A 127 5.11 -12.48 -11.07
N ILE A 128 5.57 -12.34 -9.83
CA ILE A 128 4.92 -11.52 -8.81
C ILE A 128 4.91 -10.04 -9.23
N GLN A 129 6.01 -9.55 -9.84
CA GLN A 129 6.08 -8.18 -10.35
C GLN A 129 5.13 -7.97 -11.54
N GLU A 130 5.12 -8.90 -12.50
CA GLU A 130 4.21 -8.89 -13.66
C GLU A 130 2.74 -8.92 -13.21
N PHE A 131 2.38 -9.81 -12.28
CA PHE A 131 1.01 -9.87 -11.73
C PHE A 131 0.59 -8.59 -11.00
N ARG A 132 1.52 -7.93 -10.27
CA ARG A 132 1.24 -6.63 -9.66
C ARG A 132 0.91 -5.57 -10.70
N GLU A 133 1.61 -5.56 -11.83
CA GLU A 133 1.31 -4.65 -12.95
C GLU A 133 -0.06 -4.94 -13.57
N GLU A 134 -0.41 -6.23 -13.73
CA GLU A 134 -1.74 -6.67 -14.18
C GLU A 134 -2.85 -6.19 -13.24
N LEU A 135 -2.67 -6.29 -11.91
CA LEU A 135 -3.64 -5.77 -10.94
C LEU A 135 -3.87 -4.26 -11.08
N LEU A 136 -2.80 -3.49 -11.33
CA LEU A 136 -2.93 -2.05 -11.55
C LEU A 136 -3.74 -1.73 -12.82
N MET A 137 -3.61 -2.56 -13.86
CA MET A 137 -4.43 -2.43 -15.08
C MET A 137 -5.91 -2.71 -14.79
N ILE A 138 -6.21 -3.78 -14.03
CA ILE A 138 -7.59 -4.11 -13.62
C ILE A 138 -8.20 -2.97 -12.80
N VAL A 139 -7.47 -2.44 -11.82
CA VAL A 139 -7.96 -1.33 -10.98
C VAL A 139 -8.16 -0.05 -11.78
N ALA A 140 -7.34 0.21 -12.80
CA ALA A 140 -7.50 1.39 -13.66
C ALA A 140 -8.82 1.38 -14.44
N GLU A 141 -9.38 0.19 -14.71
CA GLU A 141 -10.68 0.01 -15.38
C GLU A 141 -11.87 0.18 -14.42
N ASP A 142 -11.68 -0.02 -13.11
CA ASP A 142 -12.75 0.16 -12.12
C ASP A 142 -13.03 1.64 -11.83
N LYS A 143 -14.26 2.08 -12.16
CA LYS A 143 -14.74 3.45 -11.94
C LYS A 143 -15.64 3.59 -10.71
N ASN A 144 -15.92 2.51 -10.00
CA ASN A 144 -16.89 2.49 -8.89
C ASN A 144 -16.30 1.91 -7.60
N ALA A 145 -15.03 2.17 -7.31
CA ALA A 145 -14.39 1.71 -6.09
C ALA A 145 -15.16 2.12 -4.81
N GLU A 146 -15.55 1.13 -4.01
CA GLU A 146 -16.34 1.29 -2.77
C GLU A 146 -15.48 1.20 -1.50
N ARG A 147 -14.35 0.51 -1.57
CA ARG A 147 -13.45 0.27 -0.44
C ARG A 147 -12.00 0.15 -0.92
N VAL A 148 -11.07 0.61 -0.10
CA VAL A 148 -9.63 0.41 -0.34
C VAL A 148 -9.22 -0.98 0.15
N TYR A 149 -8.68 -1.79 -0.75
CA TYR A 149 -8.12 -3.10 -0.42
C TYR A 149 -6.59 -3.03 -0.46
N GLN A 150 -5.94 -3.55 0.59
CA GLN A 150 -4.50 -3.75 0.59
C GLN A 150 -4.18 -5.17 0.12
N VAL A 151 -3.53 -5.30 -1.03
CA VAL A 151 -2.98 -6.58 -1.51
C VAL A 151 -1.49 -6.66 -1.20
N ASN A 152 -1.09 -7.75 -0.57
CA ASN A 152 0.26 -7.99 -0.09
C ASN A 152 0.81 -9.24 -0.78
N MET A 153 1.95 -9.11 -1.47
CA MET A 153 2.64 -10.24 -2.10
C MET A 153 4.07 -10.26 -1.60
N GLN A 154 4.46 -11.33 -0.89
CA GLN A 154 5.81 -11.47 -0.36
C GLN A 154 6.48 -12.75 -0.86
N LEU A 155 7.72 -12.61 -1.31
CA LEU A 155 8.63 -13.72 -1.56
C LEU A 155 9.91 -13.45 -0.77
N PHE A 156 10.23 -14.34 0.15
CA PHE A 156 11.41 -14.23 1.00
C PHE A 156 11.96 -15.62 1.32
N PRO A 157 13.28 -15.78 1.49
CA PRO A 157 13.85 -17.04 1.90
C PRO A 157 13.54 -17.31 3.38
N LEU A 158 13.09 -18.53 3.71
CA LEU A 158 12.87 -19.00 5.09
C LEU A 158 14.08 -19.76 5.66
N THR A 159 15.05 -20.11 4.82
CA THR A 159 16.24 -20.88 5.19
C THR A 159 17.50 -20.28 4.58
N LYS A 160 18.66 -20.67 5.12
CA LYS A 160 19.95 -20.35 4.50
C LYS A 160 20.11 -21.15 3.21
N LYS A 161 20.88 -20.61 2.25
CA LYS A 161 21.33 -21.36 1.08
C LYS A 161 22.11 -22.59 1.55
N VAL A 162 21.65 -23.79 1.19
CA VAL A 162 22.36 -25.04 1.47
C VAL A 162 23.66 -25.01 0.67
N LYS A 163 24.79 -25.22 1.34
CA LYS A 163 26.08 -25.37 0.68
C LYS A 163 26.15 -26.78 0.09
N GLU A 164 26.63 -26.90 -1.14
CA GLU A 164 27.01 -28.22 -1.66
C GLU A 164 28.12 -28.77 -0.76
N THR A 165 27.86 -29.89 -0.10
CA THR A 165 28.91 -30.71 0.50
C THR A 165 29.69 -31.33 -0.66
N ALA A 166 30.98 -31.00 -0.72
CA ALA A 166 31.94 -31.57 -1.66
C ALA A 166 32.03 -33.09 -1.53
#